data_AF-A0A564QBE1-F1
#
_entry.id   AF-A0A564QBE1-F1
#
_cell.length_a   1.000
_cell.length_b   1.000
_cell.length_c   1.000
_cell.angle_alpha   90.00
_cell.angle_beta   90.00
_cell.angle_gamma   90.00
#
_symmetry.space_group_name_H-M   'P 1'
#
loop_
_entity.id
_entity.type
_entity.pdbx_description
1 polymer ?
#
loop_
_entity_poly.entity_id
_entity_poly.type
_entity_poly.pdbx_seq_one_letter_code
_entity_poly.pdbx_strand_id
1 'polypeptide(L)'
;MFEMFKEIHISNFKPFRELRIPLTKINLLIGPNNSGKTSVFEAIMLMKELFVRDHPPNTREIYLSDVPTTFFEDGRIDFTKVAHKKDFERGIKLGCTEVLDGKEVTKTFGFSSRGGSCEVKIGKKTISIEYDGEKFVVKKDDFGLENVLSYSTLHIDSKPSLKELEEEMIMPQLQKVFLIHSKRLMRKSYYPVPVKQIAPEEAEIKNAFDILYFIRYRTGYESVVKLINNHLNEYGFDDVRTLPAEDKQYEVVVKDAHLNIDINISKIGSGINQLLPMLILLNYYPDKSLVLIELPEIHMHPKMQSEFADLLVHIIEKKRHQMIIETHSEHIIYGLLNMVAKKELEPSDIGISYFRKNDGEAERKELEITEKGTIKGGLPDFFEANLDDLLEWVSAISEE
;
A
#
# COMPACT_ATOMS: atom_id res chain seq x y z
N MET A 1 11.89 16.12 11.84
CA MET A 1 10.42 15.94 11.86
C MET A 1 10.10 14.71 11.02
N PHE A 2 9.05 13.93 11.31
CA PHE A 2 8.74 12.76 10.48
C PHE A 2 8.11 13.20 9.16
N GLU A 3 8.80 12.92 8.06
CA GLU A 3 8.21 12.99 6.73
C GLU A 3 7.19 11.86 6.60
N MET A 4 5.94 12.22 6.38
CA MET A 4 4.81 11.30 6.24
C MET A 4 3.87 11.86 5.16
N PHE A 5 3.24 10.97 4.41
CA PHE A 5 2.13 11.35 3.57
C PHE A 5 0.95 11.79 4.44
N LYS A 6 0.37 12.93 4.11
CA LYS A 6 -0.77 13.57 4.77
C LYS A 6 -2.08 13.28 4.06
N GLU A 7 -2.07 13.28 2.74
CA GLU A 7 -3.30 13.12 1.94
C GLU A 7 -2.96 12.53 0.56
N ILE A 8 -3.83 11.66 0.06
CA ILE A 8 -3.83 11.19 -1.33
C ILE A 8 -4.99 11.86 -2.08
N HIS A 9 -4.73 12.31 -3.30
CA HIS A 9 -5.67 13.02 -4.18
C HIS A 9 -5.83 12.24 -5.48
N ILE A 10 -7.07 11.94 -5.85
CA ILE A 10 -7.40 11.20 -7.07
C ILE A 10 -8.57 11.91 -7.75
N SER A 11 -8.40 12.33 -9.00
CA SER A 11 -9.45 12.99 -9.78
C SER A 11 -9.57 12.36 -11.15
N ASN A 12 -10.82 12.18 -11.59
CA ASN A 12 -11.21 11.61 -12.87
C ASN A 12 -10.66 10.20 -13.16
N PHE A 13 -10.44 9.38 -12.14
CA PHE A 13 -9.83 8.05 -12.27
C PHE A 13 -10.81 6.93 -11.88
N LYS A 14 -11.06 6.01 -12.82
CA LYS A 14 -11.95 4.85 -12.67
C LYS A 14 -13.31 5.21 -12.01
N PRO A 15 -13.75 4.70 -10.85
CA PRO A 15 -15.06 5.10 -10.34
C PRO A 15 -15.04 6.49 -9.67
N PHE A 16 -13.88 7.15 -9.56
CA PHE A 16 -13.72 8.40 -8.82
C PHE A 16 -13.77 9.61 -9.73
N ARG A 17 -14.76 10.48 -9.53
CA ARG A 17 -14.76 11.83 -10.07
C ARG A 17 -13.75 12.72 -9.35
N GLU A 18 -13.72 12.65 -8.02
CA GLU A 18 -12.81 13.32 -7.10
C GLU A 18 -12.76 12.52 -5.79
N LEU A 19 -11.58 12.32 -5.25
CA LEU A 19 -11.36 11.58 -4.02
C LEU A 19 -10.14 12.14 -3.28
N ARG A 20 -10.34 12.40 -1.99
CA ARG A 20 -9.28 12.77 -1.06
C ARG A 20 -9.31 11.84 0.14
N ILE A 21 -8.15 11.30 0.48
CA ILE A 21 -7.97 10.42 1.63
C ILE A 21 -6.86 11.00 2.50
N PRO A 22 -7.22 11.67 3.62
CA PRO A 22 -6.27 11.98 4.66
C PRO A 22 -5.63 10.70 5.19
N LEU A 23 -4.31 10.70 5.36
CA LEU A 23 -3.55 9.54 5.80
C LEU A 23 -3.14 9.69 7.26
N THR A 24 -3.49 8.68 8.05
CA THR A 24 -3.02 8.45 9.42
C THR A 24 -1.90 7.41 9.44
N LYS A 25 -1.59 6.81 10.61
CA LYS A 25 -0.66 5.68 10.69
C LYS A 25 -1.24 4.45 10.00
N ILE A 26 -2.53 4.18 10.21
CA ILE A 26 -3.25 3.02 9.65
C ILE A 26 -4.55 3.50 9.00
N ASN A 27 -4.70 3.30 7.70
CA ASN A 27 -5.89 3.68 6.97
C ASN A 27 -6.60 2.41 6.48
N LEU A 28 -7.84 2.19 6.91
CA LEU A 28 -8.66 1.06 6.46
C LEU A 28 -9.58 1.53 5.34
N LEU A 29 -9.57 0.80 4.22
CA LEU A 29 -10.53 0.94 3.15
C LEU A 29 -11.53 -0.22 3.28
N ILE A 30 -12.79 0.11 3.56
CA ILE A 30 -13.87 -0.87 3.80
C ILE A 30 -15.09 -0.56 2.92
N GLY A 31 -16.03 -1.52 2.84
CA GLY A 31 -17.27 -1.39 2.08
C GLY A 31 -17.43 -2.49 1.03
N PRO A 32 -18.54 -2.52 0.26
CA PRO A 32 -18.89 -3.65 -0.61
C PRO A 32 -17.88 -3.92 -1.73
N ASN A 33 -17.97 -5.10 -2.33
CA ASN A 33 -17.20 -5.41 -3.55
C ASN A 33 -17.53 -4.40 -4.67
N ASN A 34 -16.53 -4.10 -5.51
CA ASN A 34 -16.68 -3.17 -6.63
C ASN A 34 -17.01 -1.71 -6.24
N SER A 35 -16.77 -1.31 -4.98
CA SER A 35 -16.97 0.07 -4.48
C SER A 35 -15.82 1.03 -4.77
N GLY A 36 -14.69 0.54 -5.32
CA GLY A 36 -13.54 1.35 -5.73
C GLY A 36 -12.29 1.22 -4.86
N LYS A 37 -12.31 0.42 -3.78
CA LYS A 37 -11.16 0.23 -2.86
C LYS A 37 -9.86 -0.14 -3.59
N THR A 38 -9.88 -1.20 -4.41
CA THR A 38 -8.73 -1.61 -5.23
C THR A 38 -8.27 -0.51 -6.20
N SER A 39 -9.20 0.32 -6.69
CA SER A 39 -8.86 1.47 -7.55
C SER A 39 -8.11 2.59 -6.84
N VAL A 40 -8.17 2.66 -5.51
CA VAL A 40 -7.28 3.54 -4.74
C VAL A 40 -5.84 3.03 -4.84
N PHE A 41 -5.61 1.73 -4.68
CA PHE A 41 -4.27 1.14 -4.75
C PHE A 41 -3.68 1.27 -6.16
N GLU A 42 -4.49 0.98 -7.18
CA GLU A 42 -4.09 1.17 -8.58
C GLU A 42 -3.67 2.60 -8.88
N ALA A 43 -4.40 3.59 -8.35
CA ALA A 43 -4.05 5.01 -8.50
C ALA A 43 -2.73 5.36 -7.81
N ILE A 44 -2.51 4.88 -6.57
CA ILE A 44 -1.28 5.13 -5.83
C ILE A 44 -0.07 4.47 -6.50
N MET A 45 -0.23 3.22 -6.96
CA MET A 45 0.84 2.51 -7.67
C MET A 45 1.15 3.15 -9.02
N LEU A 46 0.14 3.65 -9.74
CA LEU A 46 0.35 4.42 -10.96
C LEU A 46 1.10 5.73 -10.68
N MET A 47 0.73 6.44 -9.61
CA MET A 47 1.43 7.64 -9.16
C MET A 47 2.90 7.35 -8.82
N LYS A 48 3.19 6.24 -8.13
CA LYS A 48 4.57 5.78 -7.86
C LYS A 48 5.34 5.55 -9.16
N GLU A 49 4.78 4.81 -10.10
CA GLU A 49 5.45 4.45 -11.35
C GLU A 49 5.82 5.69 -12.17
N LEU A 50 4.89 6.65 -12.27
CA LEU A 50 5.11 7.93 -12.95
C LEU A 50 6.26 8.74 -12.32
N PHE A 51 6.56 8.51 -11.04
CA PHE A 51 7.56 9.25 -10.28
C PHE A 51 8.95 8.59 -10.28
N VAL A 52 9.01 7.27 -10.09
CA VAL A 52 10.25 6.58 -9.71
C VAL A 52 11.16 6.28 -10.90
N ARG A 53 10.61 6.13 -12.11
CA ARG A 53 11.40 5.72 -13.27
C ARG A 53 11.95 6.86 -14.12
N ASP A 54 11.70 8.12 -13.75
CA ASP A 54 12.07 9.30 -14.56
C ASP A 54 11.63 9.14 -16.03
N HIS A 55 10.53 8.41 -16.23
CA HIS A 55 9.98 8.12 -17.55
C HIS A 55 9.11 9.31 -17.92
N PRO A 56 9.52 10.15 -18.89
CA PRO A 56 8.61 11.15 -19.40
C PRO A 56 7.36 10.41 -19.87
N PRO A 57 6.15 10.94 -19.62
CA PRO A 57 4.92 10.32 -20.09
C PRO A 57 5.03 10.18 -21.61
N ASN A 58 5.31 8.94 -22.11
CA ASN A 58 5.38 8.44 -23.50
C ASN A 58 6.56 7.50 -23.87
N THR A 59 7.42 7.03 -22.96
CA THR A 59 8.46 6.03 -23.30
C THR A 59 7.94 4.58 -23.27
N ARG A 60 8.43 3.76 -24.21
CA ARG A 60 7.81 2.53 -24.75
C ARG A 60 7.89 1.25 -23.90
N GLU A 61 8.48 1.25 -22.72
CA GLU A 61 8.69 0.01 -21.96
C GLU A 61 8.36 0.19 -20.48
N ILE A 62 7.08 0.08 -20.16
CA ILE A 62 6.61 0.04 -18.78
C ILE A 62 6.42 -1.45 -18.41
N TYR A 63 7.43 -2.04 -17.77
CA TYR A 63 7.30 -3.38 -17.17
C TYR A 63 6.68 -3.24 -15.77
N LEU A 64 5.45 -3.73 -15.60
CA LEU A 64 4.69 -3.67 -14.36
C LEU A 64 4.42 -5.06 -13.81
N SER A 65 4.85 -5.30 -12.57
CA SER A 65 4.37 -6.40 -11.74
C SER A 65 3.05 -6.06 -11.04
N ASP A 66 2.80 -4.77 -10.75
CA ASP A 66 1.83 -4.35 -9.72
C ASP A 66 0.71 -3.39 -10.19
N VAL A 67 0.75 -2.93 -11.44
CA VAL A 67 -0.36 -2.20 -12.07
C VAL A 67 -0.89 -3.08 -13.20
N PRO A 68 -2.22 -3.27 -13.34
CA PRO A 68 -2.78 -4.10 -14.38
C PRO A 68 -2.23 -3.72 -15.75
N THR A 69 -1.61 -4.67 -16.46
CA THR A 69 -1.10 -4.48 -17.83
C THR A 69 -2.17 -3.98 -18.78
N THR A 70 -3.45 -4.21 -18.45
CA THR A 70 -4.63 -3.70 -19.16
C THR A 70 -4.75 -2.18 -19.17
N PHE A 71 -4.05 -1.46 -18.29
CA PHE A 71 -4.01 0.00 -18.35
C PHE A 71 -3.11 0.51 -19.46
N PHE A 72 -2.32 -0.36 -20.08
CA PHE A 72 -1.33 0.03 -21.06
C PHE A 72 -1.69 -0.52 -22.44
N GLU A 73 -1.54 0.32 -23.44
CA GLU A 73 -1.60 -0.06 -24.85
C GLU A 73 -0.33 0.50 -25.51
N ASP A 74 0.45 -0.39 -26.15
CA ASP A 74 1.76 -0.09 -26.74
C ASP A 74 2.75 0.60 -25.77
N GLY A 75 2.72 0.22 -24.48
CA GLY A 75 3.61 0.76 -23.45
C GLY A 75 3.22 2.16 -22.95
N ARG A 76 2.04 2.67 -23.31
CA ARG A 76 1.49 3.94 -22.81
C ARG A 76 0.24 3.69 -21.99
N ILE A 77 -0.02 4.53 -20.97
CA ILE A 77 -1.30 4.50 -20.26
C ILE A 77 -2.40 4.77 -21.28
N ASP A 78 -3.27 3.79 -21.49
CA ASP A 78 -4.50 3.97 -22.22
C ASP A 78 -5.49 4.72 -21.34
N PHE A 79 -5.41 6.05 -21.45
CA PHE A 79 -6.30 7.00 -20.81
C PHE A 79 -7.79 6.65 -21.01
N THR A 80 -8.15 6.01 -22.13
CA THR A 80 -9.54 5.66 -22.42
C THR A 80 -10.10 4.57 -21.51
N LYS A 81 -9.23 3.72 -20.94
CA LYS A 81 -9.61 2.63 -20.03
C LYS A 81 -9.72 3.06 -18.58
N VAL A 82 -9.07 4.18 -18.20
CA VAL A 82 -8.93 4.60 -16.81
C VAL A 82 -9.63 5.92 -16.47
N ALA A 83 -10.03 6.72 -17.46
CA ALA A 83 -10.77 7.96 -17.21
C ALA A 83 -12.18 7.69 -16.67
N HIS A 84 -12.56 8.40 -15.61
CA HIS A 84 -13.87 8.27 -14.97
C HIS A 84 -14.98 8.60 -15.97
N LYS A 85 -15.99 7.70 -16.06
CA LYS A 85 -17.12 7.80 -17.01
C LYS A 85 -16.68 8.07 -18.47
N LYS A 86 -15.44 7.72 -18.84
CA LYS A 86 -14.86 8.04 -20.16
C LYS A 86 -14.88 9.54 -20.48
N ASP A 87 -14.87 10.40 -19.45
CA ASP A 87 -14.73 11.84 -19.62
C ASP A 87 -13.27 12.14 -20.01
N PHE A 88 -13.06 12.30 -21.32
CA PHE A 88 -11.75 12.55 -21.88
C PHE A 88 -11.38 14.02 -21.98
N GLU A 89 -12.34 14.91 -21.75
CA GLU A 89 -12.09 16.35 -21.71
C GLU A 89 -11.43 16.72 -20.38
N ARG A 90 -11.84 16.05 -19.30
CA ARG A 90 -11.17 16.17 -18.00
C ARG A 90 -9.93 15.28 -17.94
N GLY A 91 -8.75 15.87 -17.73
CA GLY A 91 -7.54 15.09 -17.44
C GLY A 91 -7.66 14.31 -16.13
N ILE A 92 -6.98 13.16 -16.03
CA ILE A 92 -6.80 12.46 -14.76
C ILE A 92 -5.78 13.25 -13.95
N LYS A 93 -6.01 13.38 -12.64
CA LYS A 93 -5.03 13.94 -11.71
C LYS A 93 -4.80 12.99 -10.55
N LEU A 94 -3.54 12.65 -10.31
CA LEU A 94 -3.10 11.83 -9.18
C LEU A 94 -2.08 12.64 -8.38
N GLY A 95 -2.26 12.72 -7.07
CA GLY A 95 -1.38 13.52 -6.24
C GLY A 95 -1.31 13.04 -4.81
N CYS A 96 -0.34 13.58 -4.09
CA CYS A 96 -0.19 13.39 -2.67
C CYS A 96 0.33 14.66 -2.01
N THR A 97 0.01 14.81 -0.74
CA THR A 97 0.56 15.84 0.14
C THR A 97 1.42 15.16 1.19
N GLU A 98 2.60 15.71 1.46
CA GLU A 98 3.49 15.27 2.52
C GLU A 98 4.04 16.48 3.30
N VAL A 99 4.62 16.21 4.47
CA VAL A 99 5.32 17.24 5.25
C VAL A 99 6.83 17.04 5.09
N LEU A 100 7.49 17.96 4.39
CA LEU A 100 8.95 18.02 4.28
C LEU A 100 9.45 19.22 5.09
N ASP A 101 10.35 18.98 6.05
CA ASP A 101 10.93 20.02 6.92
C ASP A 101 9.91 21.00 7.54
N GLY A 102 8.74 20.47 7.91
CA GLY A 102 7.67 21.24 8.54
C GLY A 102 6.81 22.07 7.58
N LYS A 103 7.03 21.95 6.27
CA LYS A 103 6.20 22.55 5.23
C LYS A 103 5.36 21.48 4.56
N GLU A 104 4.10 21.81 4.26
CA GLU A 104 3.27 20.96 3.42
C GLU A 104 3.68 21.14 1.95
N VAL A 105 4.05 20.01 1.35
CA VAL A 105 4.40 19.88 -0.06
C VAL A 105 3.32 19.02 -0.71
N THR A 106 2.65 19.56 -1.71
CA THR A 106 1.67 18.82 -2.51
C THR A 106 2.19 18.67 -3.91
N LYS A 107 2.23 17.44 -4.41
CA LYS A 107 2.57 17.13 -5.80
C LYS A 107 1.37 16.51 -6.47
N THR A 108 1.05 17.00 -7.66
CA THR A 108 -0.06 16.50 -8.47
C THR A 108 0.41 16.30 -9.90
N PHE A 109 0.17 15.11 -10.43
CA PHE A 109 0.41 14.76 -11.81
C PHE A 109 -0.91 14.72 -12.56
N GLY A 110 -0.98 15.45 -13.67
CA GLY A 110 -2.07 15.37 -14.62
C GLY A 110 -1.68 14.55 -15.84
N PHE A 111 -2.61 13.79 -16.40
CA PHE A 111 -2.42 13.16 -17.70
C PHE A 111 -3.74 13.07 -18.46
N SER A 112 -3.63 13.23 -19.77
CA SER A 112 -4.74 13.22 -20.72
C SER A 112 -4.27 12.67 -22.06
N SER A 113 -5.20 12.48 -23.00
CA SER A 113 -4.86 12.18 -24.40
C SER A 113 -4.00 13.25 -25.09
N ARG A 114 -3.99 14.48 -24.56
CA ARG A 114 -3.25 15.61 -25.13
C ARG A 114 -1.85 15.79 -24.54
N GLY A 115 -1.51 15.09 -23.46
CA GLY A 115 -0.23 15.21 -22.77
C GLY A 115 -0.35 15.16 -21.25
N GLY A 116 0.78 15.39 -20.58
CA GLY A 116 0.90 15.38 -19.12
C GLY A 116 1.11 16.76 -18.50
N SER A 117 0.86 16.86 -17.21
CA SER A 117 1.20 18.02 -16.39
C SER A 117 1.74 17.58 -15.03
N CYS A 118 2.52 18.45 -14.40
CA CYS A 118 2.99 18.29 -13.03
C CYS A 118 2.83 19.63 -12.33
N GLU A 119 2.23 19.61 -11.14
CA GLU A 119 2.09 20.74 -10.25
C GLU A 119 2.74 20.39 -8.91
N VAL A 120 3.60 21.28 -8.42
CA VAL A 120 4.19 21.20 -7.09
C VAL A 120 3.81 22.47 -6.33
N LYS A 121 3.29 22.30 -5.12
CA LYS A 121 2.80 23.37 -4.27
C LYS A 121 3.47 23.29 -2.90
N ILE A 122 4.14 24.35 -2.49
CA ILE A 122 4.81 24.45 -1.19
C ILE A 122 4.27 25.70 -0.48
N GLY A 123 3.43 25.47 0.53
CA GLY A 123 2.67 26.54 1.17
C GLY A 123 1.83 27.34 0.16
N LYS A 124 2.12 28.64 -0.01
CA LYS A 124 1.41 29.51 -0.96
C LYS A 124 2.02 29.54 -2.36
N LYS A 125 3.23 29.01 -2.55
CA LYS A 125 3.94 29.03 -3.82
C LYS A 125 3.60 27.81 -4.65
N THR A 126 3.53 27.96 -5.96
CA THR A 126 3.23 26.90 -6.91
C THR A 126 4.17 26.97 -8.10
N ILE A 127 4.60 25.81 -8.57
CA ILE A 127 5.16 25.64 -9.90
C ILE A 127 4.33 24.60 -10.64
N SER A 128 3.94 24.91 -11.87
CA SER A 128 3.15 24.01 -12.72
C SER A 128 3.71 23.97 -14.12
N ILE A 129 3.89 22.76 -14.63
CA ILE A 129 4.41 22.47 -15.97
C ILE A 129 3.34 21.66 -16.69
N GLU A 130 3.09 21.99 -17.96
CA GLU A 130 2.08 21.32 -18.78
C GLU A 130 2.60 21.13 -20.21
N TYR A 131 2.25 20.02 -20.83
CA TYR A 131 2.52 19.77 -22.24
C TYR A 131 1.52 20.56 -23.12
N ASP A 132 2.03 21.40 -24.01
CA ASP A 132 1.19 22.27 -24.87
C ASP A 132 0.84 21.67 -26.24
N GLY A 133 1.33 20.46 -26.54
CA GLY A 133 1.20 19.82 -27.84
C GLY A 133 2.55 19.58 -28.52
N GLU A 134 3.55 20.40 -28.23
CA GLU A 134 4.90 20.29 -28.80
C GLU A 134 5.97 20.06 -27.74
N LYS A 135 5.85 20.73 -26.58
CA LYS A 135 6.83 20.66 -25.49
C LYS A 135 6.18 20.88 -24.13
N PHE A 136 6.93 20.58 -23.08
CA PHE A 136 6.56 20.99 -21.73
C PHE A 136 6.86 22.48 -21.53
N VAL A 137 5.86 23.23 -21.06
CA VAL A 137 5.97 24.66 -20.77
C VAL A 137 5.60 24.92 -19.32
N VAL A 138 6.35 25.83 -18.68
CA VAL A 138 6.02 26.34 -17.36
C VAL A 138 4.77 27.22 -17.51
N LYS A 139 3.68 26.85 -16.84
CA LYS A 139 2.42 27.62 -16.82
C LYS A 139 2.35 28.60 -15.65
N LYS A 140 3.04 28.28 -14.56
CA LYS A 140 3.11 29.10 -13.35
C LYS A 140 4.39 28.77 -12.62
N ASP A 141 5.05 29.81 -12.09
CA ASP A 141 6.26 29.67 -11.31
C ASP A 141 6.39 30.80 -10.28
N ASP A 142 5.87 30.55 -9.08
CA ASP A 142 6.01 31.47 -7.94
C ASP A 142 7.41 31.41 -7.29
N PHE A 143 8.31 30.55 -7.80
CA PHE A 143 9.65 30.33 -7.27
C PHE A 143 10.74 31.04 -8.09
N GLY A 144 10.47 31.39 -9.35
CA GLY A 144 11.41 32.10 -10.24
C GLY A 144 12.49 31.20 -10.86
N LEU A 145 12.12 29.94 -11.14
CA LEU A 145 12.92 28.85 -11.68
C LEU A 145 12.87 28.73 -13.21
N GLU A 146 12.15 29.59 -13.92
CA GLU A 146 11.95 29.57 -15.39
C GLU A 146 13.24 29.34 -16.19
N ASN A 147 14.40 29.81 -15.71
CA ASN A 147 15.71 29.67 -16.36
C ASN A 147 16.43 28.33 -16.10
N VAL A 148 15.81 27.40 -15.37
CA VAL A 148 16.45 26.17 -14.86
C VAL A 148 15.81 24.91 -15.42
N LEU A 149 14.55 24.98 -15.81
CA LEU A 149 13.75 23.83 -16.27
C LEU A 149 13.94 23.50 -17.76
N SER A 150 15.10 23.80 -18.35
CA SER A 150 15.46 23.22 -19.64
C SER A 150 15.67 21.71 -19.43
N TYR A 151 14.58 20.94 -19.58
CA TYR A 151 14.57 19.49 -19.62
C TYR A 151 15.34 19.00 -20.84
N SER A 152 16.66 19.11 -20.78
CA SER A 152 17.61 18.39 -21.61
C SER A 152 18.78 18.07 -20.71
N THR A 153 18.80 16.81 -20.24
CA THR A 153 19.97 16.06 -19.78
C THR A 153 21.26 16.86 -19.53
N LEU A 154 21.72 16.77 -18.27
CA LEU A 154 23.11 16.91 -17.83
C LEU A 154 23.69 18.34 -17.74
N HIS A 155 24.11 18.64 -16.49
CA HIS A 155 25.03 19.69 -16.01
C HIS A 155 24.39 20.86 -15.25
N ILE A 156 23.91 20.58 -14.03
CA ILE A 156 23.58 21.57 -13.00
C ILE A 156 24.70 21.54 -11.94
N ASP A 157 25.90 22.00 -12.31
CA ASP A 157 27.06 22.02 -11.41
C ASP A 157 27.42 23.43 -10.88
N SER A 158 26.48 24.39 -10.87
CA SER A 158 26.88 25.77 -10.51
C SER A 158 25.89 26.68 -9.79
N LYS A 159 24.85 26.18 -9.12
CA LYS A 159 24.03 27.01 -8.21
C LYS A 159 23.49 26.22 -6.98
N PRO A 160 23.97 26.51 -5.75
CA PRO A 160 23.58 25.77 -4.54
C PRO A 160 22.09 25.86 -4.20
N SER A 161 21.39 26.95 -4.55
CA SER A 161 19.95 27.11 -4.31
C SER A 161 19.03 26.29 -5.22
N LEU A 162 19.58 25.55 -6.19
CA LEU A 162 18.83 24.73 -7.15
C LEU A 162 18.92 23.24 -6.87
N LYS A 163 20.03 22.80 -6.29
CA LYS A 163 20.19 21.43 -5.81
C LYS A 163 19.22 21.12 -4.66
N GLU A 164 19.04 22.07 -3.75
CA GLU A 164 18.04 21.98 -2.65
C GLU A 164 16.62 21.89 -3.20
N LEU A 165 16.32 22.53 -4.33
CA LEU A 165 14.99 22.54 -4.93
C LEU A 165 14.74 21.29 -5.79
N GLU A 166 15.76 20.73 -6.46
CA GLU A 166 15.71 19.38 -7.03
C GLU A 166 15.52 18.31 -5.94
N GLU A 167 16.25 18.42 -4.84
CA GLU A 167 16.13 17.53 -3.67
C GLU A 167 14.74 17.66 -3.00
N GLU A 168 14.14 18.85 -2.94
CA GLU A 168 12.75 19.10 -2.47
C GLU A 168 11.68 18.70 -3.50
N MET A 169 11.98 18.69 -4.81
CA MET A 169 11.06 18.28 -5.88
C MET A 169 11.03 16.75 -6.10
N ILE A 170 12.09 16.07 -5.66
CA ILE A 170 12.11 14.64 -5.49
C ILE A 170 11.28 14.33 -4.22
N MET A 171 10.21 13.55 -4.34
CA MET A 171 9.47 12.96 -3.22
C MET A 171 10.10 11.60 -2.94
N PRO A 172 11.20 11.51 -2.15
CA PRO A 172 11.85 10.23 -1.85
C PRO A 172 10.88 9.25 -1.18
N GLN A 173 9.82 9.75 -0.55
CA GLN A 173 8.76 8.92 0.04
C GLN A 173 7.99 8.12 -1.01
N LEU A 174 7.82 8.63 -2.24
CA LEU A 174 7.16 7.87 -3.32
C LEU A 174 7.98 6.65 -3.75
N GLN A 175 9.31 6.68 -3.62
CA GLN A 175 10.15 5.49 -3.86
C GLN A 175 9.89 4.38 -2.83
N LYS A 176 9.38 4.75 -1.65
CA LYS A 176 9.11 3.85 -0.52
C LYS A 176 7.62 3.47 -0.41
N VAL A 177 6.93 3.38 -1.54
CA VAL A 177 5.55 2.89 -1.62
C VAL A 177 5.58 1.42 -2.04
N PHE A 178 5.01 0.52 -1.25
CA PHE A 178 5.02 -0.93 -1.52
C PHE A 178 3.60 -1.49 -1.49
N LEU A 179 3.35 -2.53 -2.28
CA LEU A 179 2.06 -3.23 -2.34
C LEU A 179 2.24 -4.71 -2.00
N ILE A 180 1.41 -5.17 -1.05
CA ILE A 180 1.27 -6.58 -0.69
C ILE A 180 -0.08 -7.06 -1.23
N HIS A 181 -0.04 -7.83 -2.32
CA HIS A 181 -1.23 -8.35 -3.00
C HIS A 181 -1.96 -9.44 -2.20
N SER A 182 -3.24 -9.60 -2.51
CA SER A 182 -4.10 -10.68 -1.99
C SER A 182 -3.68 -12.08 -2.44
N LYS A 183 -3.02 -12.20 -3.61
CA LYS A 183 -2.54 -13.49 -4.15
C LYS A 183 -1.20 -13.89 -3.53
N ARG A 184 -1.25 -14.45 -2.32
CA ARG A 184 -0.06 -14.73 -1.49
C ARG A 184 0.13 -16.17 -1.01
N LEU A 185 -0.67 -17.10 -1.51
CA LEU A 185 -0.53 -18.51 -1.16
C LEU A 185 0.74 -19.12 -1.77
N MET A 186 1.71 -19.48 -0.92
CA MET A 186 2.95 -20.12 -1.33
C MET A 186 2.77 -21.64 -1.40
N ARG A 187 2.79 -22.20 -2.61
CA ARG A 187 2.59 -23.66 -2.83
C ARG A 187 3.86 -24.45 -3.07
N LYS A 188 4.99 -23.77 -3.30
CA LYS A 188 6.26 -24.43 -3.60
C LYS A 188 6.89 -24.89 -2.28
N SER A 189 7.33 -26.15 -2.24
CA SER A 189 8.09 -26.68 -1.10
C SER A 189 9.57 -26.32 -1.20
N TYR A 190 10.10 -26.25 -2.42
CA TYR A 190 11.50 -26.02 -2.69
C TYR A 190 11.68 -24.81 -3.62
N TYR A 191 12.74 -24.07 -3.36
CA TYR A 191 13.07 -22.82 -4.02
C TYR A 191 14.52 -22.89 -4.50
N PRO A 192 14.83 -22.45 -5.73
CA PRO A 192 16.21 -22.39 -6.19
C PRO A 192 17.00 -21.42 -5.32
N VAL A 193 18.22 -21.76 -4.93
CA VAL A 193 19.08 -20.84 -4.17
C VAL A 193 19.29 -19.57 -4.99
N PRO A 194 18.90 -18.40 -4.47
CA PRO A 194 18.97 -17.17 -5.23
C PRO A 194 20.43 -16.72 -5.39
N VAL A 195 20.76 -16.23 -6.59
CA VAL A 195 22.14 -15.83 -6.96
C VAL A 195 22.46 -14.37 -6.62
N LYS A 196 21.43 -13.52 -6.48
CA LYS A 196 21.57 -12.10 -6.14
C LYS A 196 20.62 -11.73 -5.01
N GLN A 197 21.06 -10.80 -4.16
CA GLN A 197 20.18 -10.20 -3.18
C GLN A 197 19.04 -9.44 -3.87
N ILE A 198 17.85 -9.51 -3.29
CA ILE A 198 16.67 -8.76 -3.72
C ILE A 198 16.75 -7.34 -3.16
N ALA A 199 16.73 -6.32 -4.00
CA ALA A 199 16.66 -4.94 -3.52
C ALA A 199 15.27 -4.65 -2.90
N PRO A 200 15.13 -3.73 -1.94
CA PRO A 200 13.83 -3.41 -1.35
C PRO A 200 12.75 -3.05 -2.38
N GLU A 201 13.13 -2.37 -3.45
CA GLU A 201 12.25 -1.95 -4.55
C GLU A 201 11.74 -3.12 -5.39
N GLU A 202 12.47 -4.25 -5.39
CA GLU A 202 12.11 -5.50 -6.04
C GLU A 202 11.35 -6.46 -5.09
N ALA A 203 11.18 -6.10 -3.80
CA ALA A 203 10.64 -7.00 -2.79
C ALA A 203 9.12 -7.15 -2.88
N GLU A 204 8.68 -8.38 -3.15
CA GLU A 204 7.27 -8.73 -3.33
C GLU A 204 7.00 -10.15 -2.80
N ILE A 205 5.74 -10.54 -2.74
CA ILE A 205 5.32 -11.83 -2.19
C ILE A 205 6.08 -13.02 -2.78
N LYS A 206 6.34 -13.02 -4.10
CA LYS A 206 6.96 -14.15 -4.80
C LYS A 206 8.41 -14.42 -4.39
N ASN A 207 9.11 -13.41 -3.87
CA ASN A 207 10.51 -13.49 -3.46
C ASN A 207 10.71 -13.30 -1.94
N ALA A 208 9.63 -13.28 -1.15
CA ALA A 208 9.70 -13.14 0.30
C ALA A 208 10.58 -14.22 0.97
N PHE A 209 10.56 -15.46 0.49
CA PHE A 209 11.43 -16.51 1.03
C PHE A 209 12.88 -16.41 0.57
N ASP A 210 13.14 -15.85 -0.62
CA ASP A 210 14.51 -15.55 -1.07
C ASP A 210 15.09 -14.43 -0.19
N ILE A 211 14.26 -13.44 0.17
CA ILE A 211 14.62 -12.42 1.14
C ILE A 211 14.99 -13.08 2.47
N LEU A 212 14.11 -13.93 3.04
CA LEU A 212 14.37 -14.65 4.29
C LEU A 212 15.69 -15.44 4.23
N TYR A 213 15.96 -16.11 3.11
CA TYR A 213 17.20 -16.83 2.86
C TYR A 213 18.43 -15.93 2.95
N PHE A 214 18.41 -14.76 2.31
CA PHE A 214 19.54 -13.81 2.33
C PHE A 214 19.71 -13.09 3.66
N ILE A 215 18.62 -12.69 4.29
CA ILE A 215 18.71 -11.89 5.50
C ILE A 215 19.24 -12.71 6.68
N ARG A 216 19.18 -14.05 6.63
CA ARG A 216 19.69 -14.99 7.66
C ARG A 216 21.04 -14.62 8.27
N TYR A 217 21.94 -14.04 7.48
CA TYR A 217 23.30 -13.69 7.90
C TYR A 217 23.48 -12.21 8.29
N ARG A 218 22.38 -11.47 8.47
CA ARG A 218 22.39 -10.03 8.78
C ARG A 218 21.79 -9.75 10.15
N THR A 219 22.22 -8.65 10.77
CA THR A 219 21.78 -8.16 12.09
C THR A 219 20.26 -7.95 12.20
N GLY A 220 19.55 -7.70 11.10
CA GLY A 220 18.09 -7.56 11.10
C GLY A 220 17.32 -8.86 11.28
N TYR A 221 17.91 -10.01 10.91
CA TYR A 221 17.24 -11.31 10.84
C TYR A 221 16.69 -11.79 12.17
N GLU A 222 17.50 -11.73 13.22
CA GLU A 222 17.08 -12.17 14.55
C GLU A 222 15.82 -11.44 15.00
N SER A 223 15.72 -10.14 14.70
CA SER A 223 14.56 -9.34 15.09
C SER A 223 13.29 -9.70 14.31
N VAL A 224 13.43 -10.10 13.04
CA VAL A 224 12.31 -10.51 12.17
C VAL A 224 11.86 -11.91 12.52
N VAL A 225 12.80 -12.86 12.61
CA VAL A 225 12.53 -14.24 13.00
C VAL A 225 11.98 -14.31 14.42
N LYS A 226 12.48 -13.49 15.36
CA LYS A 226 11.91 -13.42 16.71
C LYS A 226 10.45 -12.96 16.70
N LEU A 227 10.12 -11.92 15.93
CA LEU A 227 8.73 -11.45 15.81
C LEU A 227 7.82 -12.55 15.23
N ILE A 228 8.28 -13.19 14.15
CA ILE A 228 7.55 -14.29 13.50
C ILE A 228 7.37 -15.45 14.49
N ASN A 229 8.46 -15.95 15.09
CA ASN A 229 8.42 -17.07 16.02
C ASN A 229 7.54 -16.78 17.23
N ASN A 230 7.61 -15.57 17.80
CA ASN A 230 6.74 -15.18 18.92
C ASN A 230 5.26 -15.36 18.57
N HIS A 231 4.87 -15.00 17.35
CA HIS A 231 3.50 -15.17 16.90
C HIS A 231 3.16 -16.63 16.56
N LEU A 232 4.05 -17.34 15.88
CA LEU A 232 3.84 -18.74 15.51
C LEU A 232 3.75 -19.68 16.72
N ASN A 233 4.40 -19.33 17.83
CA ASN A 233 4.36 -20.11 19.07
C ASN A 233 2.92 -20.29 19.57
N GLU A 234 2.04 -19.30 19.37
CA GLU A 234 0.62 -19.40 19.73
C GLU A 234 -0.13 -20.48 18.93
N TYR A 235 0.41 -20.88 17.79
CA TYR A 235 -0.14 -21.89 16.89
C TYR A 235 0.61 -23.22 16.97
N GLY A 236 1.50 -23.38 17.97
CA GLY A 236 2.28 -24.61 18.17
C GLY A 236 3.47 -24.76 17.22
N PHE A 237 3.91 -23.68 16.58
CA PHE A 237 5.07 -23.68 15.68
C PHE A 237 6.16 -22.75 16.18
N ASP A 238 7.42 -23.16 16.08
CA ASP A 238 8.59 -22.35 16.41
C ASP A 238 9.67 -22.43 15.32
N ASP A 239 10.74 -21.66 15.52
CA ASP A 239 12.01 -21.79 14.79
C ASP A 239 11.90 -21.80 13.24
N VAL A 240 11.27 -20.76 12.67
CA VAL A 240 11.23 -20.52 11.22
C VAL A 240 12.65 -20.35 10.68
N ARG A 241 13.02 -21.20 9.72
CA ARG A 241 14.34 -21.15 9.09
C ARG A 241 14.35 -21.67 7.66
N THR A 242 15.43 -21.38 6.97
CA THR A 242 15.74 -21.98 5.67
C THR A 242 16.69 -23.17 5.84
N LEU A 243 16.40 -24.27 5.16
CA LEU A 243 17.26 -25.46 5.11
C LEU A 243 17.72 -25.73 3.68
N PRO A 244 18.99 -26.11 3.46
CA PRO A 244 19.44 -26.54 2.13
C PRO A 244 18.73 -27.84 1.72
N ALA A 245 18.42 -27.95 0.44
CA ALA A 245 17.85 -29.14 -0.19
C ALA A 245 18.75 -29.59 -1.36
N GLU A 246 18.38 -30.70 -2.01
CA GLU A 246 19.09 -31.21 -3.19
C GLU A 246 19.06 -30.22 -4.37
N ASP A 247 19.92 -30.43 -5.37
CA ASP A 247 19.94 -29.64 -6.62
C ASP A 247 20.07 -28.11 -6.46
N LYS A 248 20.85 -27.66 -5.46
CA LYS A 248 21.03 -26.23 -5.14
C LYS A 248 19.69 -25.53 -4.85
N GLN A 249 18.81 -26.23 -4.17
CA GLN A 249 17.55 -25.68 -3.68
C GLN A 249 17.62 -25.44 -2.16
N TYR A 250 16.62 -24.74 -1.66
CA TYR A 250 16.35 -24.61 -0.24
C TYR A 250 14.85 -24.79 0.01
N GLU A 251 14.51 -25.15 1.23
CA GLU A 251 13.13 -25.12 1.72
C GLU A 251 13.00 -24.18 2.92
N VAL A 252 11.78 -23.72 3.15
CA VAL A 252 11.41 -22.96 4.34
C VAL A 252 10.62 -23.89 5.25
N VAL A 253 11.12 -24.06 6.47
CA VAL A 253 10.52 -24.94 7.47
C VAL A 253 10.15 -24.15 8.72
N VAL A 254 9.10 -24.63 9.38
CA VAL A 254 8.77 -24.34 10.78
C VAL A 254 8.96 -25.62 11.57
N LYS A 255 9.32 -25.51 12.82
CA LYS A 255 9.37 -26.65 13.71
C LYS A 255 8.05 -26.76 14.48
N ASP A 256 7.48 -27.95 14.51
CA ASP A 256 6.30 -28.24 15.33
C ASP A 256 6.74 -28.41 16.80
N ALA A 257 6.22 -27.56 17.68
CA ALA A 257 6.64 -27.52 19.08
C ALA A 257 6.23 -28.79 19.86
N HIS A 258 5.19 -29.49 19.42
CA HIS A 258 4.67 -30.70 20.09
C HIS A 258 5.39 -31.96 19.60
N LEU A 259 5.57 -32.06 18.28
CA LEU A 259 6.16 -33.22 17.63
C LEU A 259 7.69 -33.14 17.53
N ASN A 260 8.26 -31.94 17.69
CA ASN A 260 9.68 -31.65 17.56
C ASN A 260 10.25 -32.09 16.19
N ILE A 261 9.47 -31.88 15.13
CA ILE A 261 9.82 -32.19 13.74
C ILE A 261 9.78 -30.92 12.89
N ASP A 262 10.63 -30.87 11.86
CA ASP A 262 10.59 -29.80 10.87
C ASP A 262 9.50 -30.09 9.83
N ILE A 263 8.62 -29.11 9.62
CA ILE A 263 7.52 -29.15 8.66
C ILE A 263 7.74 -28.05 7.63
N ASN A 264 7.72 -28.43 6.36
CA ASN A 264 7.78 -27.47 5.27
C ASN A 264 6.58 -26.51 5.32
N ILE A 265 6.81 -25.22 5.15
CA ILE A 265 5.78 -24.17 5.21
C ILE A 265 4.66 -24.38 4.16
N SER A 266 4.92 -25.09 3.07
CA SER A 266 3.90 -25.42 2.07
C SER A 266 2.86 -26.42 2.58
N LYS A 267 3.17 -27.18 3.65
CA LYS A 267 2.35 -28.25 4.22
C LYS A 267 1.56 -27.83 5.46
N ILE A 268 1.79 -26.64 6.00
CA ILE A 268 1.04 -26.13 7.16
C ILE A 268 -0.27 -25.43 6.73
N GLY A 269 -1.11 -25.10 7.70
CA GLY A 269 -2.37 -24.40 7.49
C GLY A 269 -2.22 -23.13 6.64
N SER A 270 -3.16 -22.91 5.73
CA SER A 270 -3.09 -21.86 4.69
C SER A 270 -2.99 -20.43 5.24
N GLY A 271 -3.47 -20.17 6.45
CA GLY A 271 -3.35 -18.87 7.12
C GLY A 271 -1.91 -18.51 7.48
N ILE A 272 -1.18 -19.43 8.14
CA ILE A 272 0.22 -19.21 8.54
C ILE A 272 1.12 -19.06 7.31
N ASN A 273 0.90 -19.91 6.29
CA ASN A 273 1.63 -19.87 5.03
C ASN A 273 1.49 -18.51 4.30
N GLN A 274 0.39 -17.80 4.50
CA GLN A 274 0.17 -16.47 3.90
C GLN A 274 0.62 -15.32 4.79
N LEU A 275 0.57 -15.51 6.11
CA LEU A 275 1.06 -14.51 7.05
C LEU A 275 2.57 -14.32 6.96
N LEU A 276 3.33 -15.42 6.90
CA LEU A 276 4.78 -15.39 6.91
C LEU A 276 5.41 -14.47 5.83
N PRO A 277 5.07 -14.60 4.53
CA PRO A 277 5.64 -13.72 3.51
C PRO A 277 5.30 -12.24 3.75
N MET A 278 4.11 -11.92 4.28
CA MET A 278 3.77 -10.53 4.64
C MET A 278 4.66 -10.02 5.78
N LEU A 279 4.86 -10.79 6.84
CA LEU A 279 5.72 -10.39 7.96
C LEU A 279 7.17 -10.19 7.53
N ILE A 280 7.66 -11.03 6.62
CA ILE A 280 9.01 -10.87 6.04
C ILE A 280 9.10 -9.54 5.29
N LEU A 281 8.16 -9.27 4.37
CA LEU A 281 8.16 -8.05 3.56
C LEU A 281 8.02 -6.79 4.41
N LEU A 282 7.05 -6.76 5.32
CA LEU A 282 6.81 -5.63 6.23
C LEU A 282 8.03 -5.29 7.09
N ASN A 283 8.87 -6.28 7.42
CA ASN A 283 10.12 -6.01 8.13
C ASN A 283 11.30 -5.70 7.19
N TYR A 284 11.25 -6.19 5.96
CA TYR A 284 12.29 -5.97 4.95
C TYR A 284 12.21 -4.57 4.32
N TYR A 285 11.00 -4.03 4.18
CA TYR A 285 10.81 -2.71 3.61
C TYR A 285 11.57 -1.63 4.40
N PRO A 286 12.09 -0.59 3.70
CA PRO A 286 12.84 0.48 4.34
C PRO A 286 11.97 1.20 5.37
N ASP A 287 12.56 1.62 6.48
CA ASP A 287 11.84 2.39 7.49
C ASP A 287 11.15 3.63 6.86
N LYS A 288 9.98 3.99 7.40
CA LYS A 288 9.12 5.07 6.92
C LYS A 288 8.48 4.85 5.55
N SER A 289 8.30 3.60 5.13
CA SER A 289 7.55 3.26 3.91
C SER A 289 6.03 3.45 4.05
N LEU A 290 5.36 3.75 2.93
CA LEU A 290 3.91 3.58 2.77
C LEU A 290 3.64 2.17 2.23
N VAL A 291 2.91 1.35 2.98
CA VAL A 291 2.60 -0.03 2.57
C VAL A 291 1.10 -0.18 2.32
N LEU A 292 0.76 -0.58 1.11
CA LEU A 292 -0.59 -0.94 0.69
C LEU A 292 -0.76 -2.45 0.90
N ILE A 293 -1.84 -2.88 1.56
CA ILE A 293 -2.09 -4.29 1.87
C ILE A 293 -3.49 -4.66 1.41
N GLU A 294 -3.58 -5.62 0.49
CA GLU A 294 -4.86 -6.12 0.01
C GLU A 294 -5.33 -7.33 0.80
N LEU A 295 -6.53 -7.21 1.37
CA LEU A 295 -7.31 -8.30 1.94
C LEU A 295 -6.44 -9.22 2.81
N PRO A 296 -5.71 -8.70 3.82
CA PRO A 296 -4.78 -9.50 4.62
C PRO A 296 -5.44 -10.70 5.31
N GLU A 297 -6.75 -10.64 5.53
CA GLU A 297 -7.54 -11.67 6.22
C GLU A 297 -7.77 -12.96 5.44
N ILE A 298 -7.59 -12.98 4.11
CA ILE A 298 -7.90 -14.16 3.29
C ILE A 298 -7.17 -15.39 3.84
N HIS A 299 -7.93 -16.47 4.08
CA HIS A 299 -7.49 -17.75 4.62
C HIS A 299 -6.97 -17.73 6.07
N MET A 300 -7.05 -16.60 6.78
CA MET A 300 -6.75 -16.52 8.21
C MET A 300 -8.00 -16.83 9.03
N HIS A 301 -7.82 -17.54 10.15
CA HIS A 301 -8.89 -17.69 11.14
C HIS A 301 -9.17 -16.35 11.83
N PRO A 302 -10.43 -16.02 12.23
CA PRO A 302 -10.78 -14.82 12.98
C PRO A 302 -9.80 -14.38 14.07
N LYS A 303 -9.39 -15.30 14.95
CA LYS A 303 -8.40 -15.03 16.01
C LYS A 303 -7.08 -14.47 15.46
N MET A 304 -6.57 -15.09 14.38
CA MET A 304 -5.33 -14.67 13.72
C MET A 304 -5.46 -13.30 13.05
N GLN A 305 -6.65 -12.95 12.57
CA GLN A 305 -6.92 -11.63 11.99
C GLN A 305 -6.82 -10.53 13.06
N SER A 306 -7.38 -10.75 14.26
CA SER A 306 -7.24 -9.81 15.38
C SER A 306 -5.78 -9.67 15.82
N GLU A 307 -5.05 -10.77 15.98
CA GLU A 307 -3.62 -10.75 16.36
C GLU A 307 -2.75 -10.11 15.26
N PHE A 308 -3.15 -10.24 14.00
CA PHE A 308 -2.46 -9.57 12.92
C PHE A 308 -2.56 -8.05 13.06
N ALA A 309 -3.67 -7.51 13.55
CA ALA A 309 -3.76 -6.09 13.89
C ALA A 309 -2.71 -5.68 14.94
N ASP A 310 -2.49 -6.50 15.99
CA ASP A 310 -1.44 -6.27 17.00
C ASP A 310 -0.04 -6.24 16.35
N LEU A 311 0.25 -7.19 15.46
CA LEU A 311 1.52 -7.25 14.74
C LEU A 311 1.75 -6.03 13.84
N LEU A 312 0.70 -5.56 13.14
CA LEU A 312 0.80 -4.38 12.29
C LEU A 312 1.21 -3.15 13.10
N VAL A 313 0.60 -2.94 14.27
CA VAL A 313 0.94 -1.83 15.16
C VAL A 313 2.38 -1.95 15.65
N HIS A 314 2.80 -3.12 16.10
CA HIS A 314 4.18 -3.34 16.53
C HIS A 314 5.20 -3.03 15.42
N ILE A 315 4.90 -3.43 14.18
CA ILE A 315 5.73 -3.12 13.02
C ILE A 315 5.74 -1.61 12.77
N ILE A 316 4.59 -0.93 12.83
CA ILE A 316 4.48 0.52 12.63
C ILE A 316 5.30 1.27 13.68
N GLU A 317 5.27 0.88 14.95
CA GLU A 317 6.05 1.53 15.99
C GLU A 317 7.57 1.41 15.75
N LYS A 318 8.01 0.22 15.33
CA LYS A 318 9.42 -0.09 15.08
C LYS A 318 9.94 0.53 13.79
N LYS A 319 9.15 0.43 12.71
CA LYS A 319 9.54 0.79 11.33
C LYS A 319 9.03 2.14 10.87
N ARG A 320 8.06 2.71 11.59
CA ARG A 320 7.38 3.97 11.26
C ARG A 320 6.69 3.93 9.90
N HIS A 321 6.21 2.76 9.48
CA HIS A 321 5.43 2.65 8.26
C HIS A 321 4.09 3.38 8.39
N GLN A 322 3.60 3.92 7.29
CA GLN A 322 2.17 4.19 7.11
C GLN A 322 1.57 3.01 6.35
N MET A 323 0.36 2.61 6.71
CA MET A 323 -0.32 1.50 6.05
C MET A 323 -1.68 1.93 5.53
N ILE A 324 -2.02 1.45 4.32
CA ILE A 324 -3.39 1.51 3.79
C ILE A 324 -3.82 0.07 3.51
N ILE A 325 -4.90 -0.36 4.14
CA ILE A 325 -5.33 -1.75 4.17
C ILE A 325 -6.74 -1.83 3.61
N GLU A 326 -6.90 -2.56 2.51
CA GLU A 326 -8.21 -2.97 2.04
C GLU A 326 -8.63 -4.22 2.81
N THR A 327 -9.77 -4.16 3.53
CA THR A 327 -10.21 -5.30 4.34
C THR A 327 -11.73 -5.41 4.44
N HIS A 328 -12.20 -6.65 4.52
CA HIS A 328 -13.55 -7.05 4.89
C HIS A 328 -13.58 -7.78 6.24
N SER A 329 -12.53 -7.65 7.04
CA SER A 329 -12.45 -8.29 8.36
C SER A 329 -12.91 -7.35 9.46
N GLU A 330 -14.01 -7.70 10.12
CA GLU A 330 -14.41 -7.05 11.37
C GLU A 330 -13.37 -7.31 12.48
N HIS A 331 -12.69 -8.45 12.45
CA HIS A 331 -11.71 -8.82 13.47
C HIS A 331 -10.47 -7.92 13.44
N ILE A 332 -9.99 -7.53 12.25
CA ILE A 332 -8.91 -6.53 12.12
C ILE A 332 -9.37 -5.17 12.65
N ILE A 333 -10.57 -4.73 12.25
CA ILE A 333 -11.13 -3.45 12.68
C ILE A 333 -11.28 -3.42 14.21
N TYR A 334 -11.88 -4.46 14.79
CA TYR A 334 -12.06 -4.58 16.24
C TYR A 334 -10.76 -4.75 17.00
N GLY A 335 -9.75 -5.41 16.43
CA GLY A 335 -8.40 -5.47 17.00
C GLY A 335 -7.83 -4.06 17.21
N LEU A 336 -7.87 -3.23 16.18
CA LEU A 336 -7.40 -1.84 16.24
C LEU A 336 -8.25 -0.97 17.18
N LEU A 337 -9.58 -1.10 17.12
CA LEU A 337 -10.48 -0.37 18.01
C LEU A 337 -10.28 -0.75 19.49
N ASN A 338 -9.99 -2.02 19.78
CA ASN A 338 -9.68 -2.49 21.12
C ASN A 338 -8.40 -1.85 21.66
N MET A 339 -7.37 -1.64 20.83
CA MET A 339 -6.16 -0.93 21.23
C MET A 339 -6.44 0.54 21.58
N VAL A 340 -7.33 1.19 20.82
CA VAL A 340 -7.80 2.54 21.16
C VAL A 340 -8.50 2.54 22.53
N ALA A 341 -9.40 1.58 22.76
CA ALA A 341 -10.08 1.44 24.05
C ALA A 341 -9.11 1.18 25.22
N LYS A 342 -7.99 0.48 24.96
CA LYS A 342 -6.89 0.24 25.91
C LYS A 342 -5.90 1.40 26.04
N LYS A 343 -6.02 2.45 25.22
CA LYS A 343 -5.09 3.60 25.13
C LYS A 343 -3.69 3.23 24.64
N GLU A 344 -3.59 2.18 23.84
CA GLU A 344 -2.37 1.78 23.13
C GLU A 344 -2.26 2.54 21.79
N LEU A 345 -3.40 2.97 21.24
CA LEU A 345 -3.48 3.84 20.06
C LEU A 345 -4.39 5.05 20.36
N GLU A 346 -4.09 6.17 19.71
CA GLU A 346 -4.99 7.32 19.70
C GLU A 346 -6.01 7.17 18.55
N PRO A 347 -7.26 7.67 18.68
CA PRO A 347 -8.22 7.63 17.58
C PRO A 347 -7.70 8.25 16.27
N SER A 348 -6.86 9.29 16.37
CA SER A 348 -6.24 9.96 15.22
C SER A 348 -5.17 9.11 14.51
N ASP A 349 -4.72 8.01 15.10
CA ASP A 349 -3.76 7.10 14.47
C ASP A 349 -4.41 6.23 13.40
N ILE A 350 -5.74 6.12 13.40
CA ILE A 350 -6.49 5.23 12.51
C ILE A 350 -7.49 6.06 11.69
N GLY A 351 -7.44 5.92 10.37
CA GLY A 351 -8.43 6.46 9.45
C GLY A 351 -9.29 5.34 8.89
N ILE A 352 -10.61 5.47 8.90
CA ILE A 352 -11.51 4.47 8.29
C ILE A 352 -12.30 5.13 7.17
N SER A 353 -12.10 4.64 5.95
CA SER A 353 -12.80 5.10 4.75
C SER A 353 -13.76 4.03 4.28
N TYR A 354 -15.05 4.29 4.43
CA TYR A 354 -16.12 3.45 3.90
C TYR A 354 -16.47 3.88 2.48
N PHE A 355 -16.36 2.94 1.54
CA PHE A 355 -16.65 3.15 0.13
C PHE A 355 -17.98 2.52 -0.26
N ARG A 356 -18.81 3.30 -0.95
CA ARG A 356 -20.05 2.82 -1.56
C ARG A 356 -20.11 3.29 -3.01
N LYS A 357 -20.84 2.55 -3.84
CA LYS A 357 -21.10 2.93 -5.23
C LYS A 357 -22.51 3.51 -5.36
N ASN A 358 -22.60 4.68 -5.98
CA ASN A 358 -23.84 5.39 -6.26
C ASN A 358 -23.83 5.87 -7.72
N ASP A 359 -24.82 5.48 -8.53
CA ASP A 359 -24.92 5.82 -9.95
C ASP A 359 -23.62 5.63 -10.77
N GLY A 360 -22.91 4.52 -10.48
CA GLY A 360 -21.65 4.18 -11.15
C GLY A 360 -20.41 4.92 -10.63
N GLU A 361 -20.58 5.85 -9.70
CA GLU A 361 -19.52 6.64 -9.06
C GLU A 361 -19.23 6.08 -7.66
N ALA A 362 -17.95 6.09 -7.27
CA ALA A 362 -17.55 5.68 -5.93
C ALA A 362 -17.51 6.89 -4.99
N GLU A 363 -18.22 6.79 -3.88
CA GLU A 363 -18.29 7.77 -2.82
C GLU A 363 -17.54 7.25 -1.59
N ARG A 364 -16.70 8.11 -1.00
CA ARG A 364 -16.01 7.87 0.27
C ARG A 364 -16.75 8.58 1.39
N LYS A 365 -17.04 7.85 2.46
CA LYS A 365 -17.43 8.40 3.76
C LYS A 365 -16.37 8.04 4.80
N GLU A 366 -15.93 9.03 5.55
CA GLU A 366 -15.05 8.80 6.71
C GLU A 366 -15.87 8.33 7.91
N LEU A 367 -15.38 7.30 8.60
CA LEU A 367 -15.97 6.82 9.85
C LEU A 367 -15.14 7.31 11.03
N GLU A 368 -15.76 8.08 11.91
CA GLU A 368 -15.13 8.70 13.08
C GLU A 368 -14.99 7.67 14.21
N ILE A 369 -13.75 7.49 14.69
CA ILE A 369 -13.45 6.66 15.85
C ILE A 369 -13.52 7.54 17.11
N THR A 370 -14.19 7.05 18.13
CA THR A 370 -14.30 7.74 19.43
C THR A 370 -13.15 7.33 20.35
N GLU A 371 -12.89 8.16 21.38
CA GLU A 371 -11.96 7.88 22.49
C GLU A 371 -12.23 6.56 23.23
N LYS A 372 -13.41 5.96 23.06
CA LYS A 372 -13.77 4.66 23.67
C LYS A 372 -13.43 3.47 22.77
N GLY A 373 -12.80 3.69 21.62
CA GLY A 373 -12.55 2.63 20.63
C GLY A 373 -13.84 2.13 19.97
N THR A 374 -14.78 3.03 19.68
CA THR A 374 -16.01 2.70 18.94
C THR A 374 -16.14 3.56 17.71
N ILE A 375 -16.91 3.11 16.72
CA ILE A 375 -17.21 3.89 15.51
C ILE A 375 -18.53 4.63 15.71
N LYS A 376 -18.52 5.94 15.49
CA LYS A 376 -19.72 6.78 15.59
C LYS A 376 -20.71 6.41 14.48
N GLY A 377 -21.92 6.01 14.89
CA GLY A 377 -22.95 5.53 13.97
C GLY A 377 -22.80 4.04 13.58
N GLY A 378 -21.84 3.32 14.18
CA GLY A 378 -21.65 1.89 13.93
C GLY A 378 -20.84 1.59 12.66
N LEU A 379 -20.58 0.30 12.44
CA LEU A 379 -19.86 -0.20 11.28
C LEU A 379 -20.88 -0.63 10.20
N PRO A 380 -21.02 0.13 9.09
CA PRO A 380 -22.01 -0.18 8.04
C PRO A 380 -21.65 -1.47 7.30
N ASP A 381 -22.66 -2.18 6.77
CA ASP A 381 -22.59 -3.43 5.98
C ASP A 381 -22.00 -4.68 6.67
N PHE A 382 -21.33 -4.57 7.82
CA PHE A 382 -20.74 -5.73 8.51
C PHE A 382 -21.75 -6.51 9.37
N PHE A 383 -22.74 -5.81 9.95
CA PHE A 383 -23.75 -6.43 10.83
C PHE A 383 -25.12 -6.58 10.18
N GLU A 384 -25.47 -5.70 9.23
CA GLU A 384 -26.83 -5.65 8.67
C GLU A 384 -27.16 -6.91 7.87
N ALA A 385 -26.25 -7.38 7.00
CA ALA A 385 -26.46 -8.61 6.23
C ALA A 385 -26.61 -9.85 7.12
N ASN A 386 -25.78 -9.99 8.16
CA ASN A 386 -25.85 -11.12 9.08
C ASN A 386 -27.10 -11.08 9.97
N LEU A 387 -27.63 -9.90 10.28
CA LEU A 387 -28.83 -9.75 11.10
C LEU A 387 -30.09 -10.10 10.31
N ASP A 388 -30.18 -9.66 9.05
CA ASP A 388 -31.30 -10.01 8.17
C ASP A 388 -31.33 -11.53 7.92
N ASP A 389 -30.19 -12.14 7.60
CA ASP A 389 -30.07 -13.60 7.43
C ASP A 389 -30.41 -14.35 8.73
N LEU A 390 -29.96 -13.84 9.89
CA LEU A 390 -30.30 -14.43 11.20
C LEU A 390 -31.79 -14.30 11.49
N LEU A 391 -32.41 -13.15 11.22
CA LEU A 391 -33.84 -12.93 11.41
C LEU A 391 -34.67 -13.80 10.47
N GLU A 392 -34.23 -13.97 9.22
CA GLU A 392 -34.85 -14.89 8.26
C GLU A 392 -34.77 -16.34 8.75
N TRP A 393 -33.59 -16.76 9.23
CA TRP A 393 -33.41 -18.08 9.81
C TRP A 393 -34.24 -18.29 11.09
N VAL A 394 -34.23 -17.33 12.02
CA VAL A 394 -35.04 -17.36 13.26
C VAL A 394 -36.53 -17.41 12.93
N SER A 395 -36.97 -16.66 11.91
CA SER A 395 -38.36 -16.69 11.46
C SER A 395 -38.71 -18.06 10.90
N ALA A 396 -37.86 -18.64 10.05
CA ALA A 396 -38.06 -19.96 9.44
C ALA A 396 -38.14 -21.10 10.47
N ILE A 397 -37.36 -21.05 11.57
CA ILE A 397 -37.42 -22.05 12.64
C ILE A 397 -38.55 -21.80 13.65
N SER A 398 -39.12 -20.59 13.68
CA SER A 398 -40.24 -20.25 14.57
C SER A 398 -41.62 -20.58 14.00
N GLU A 399 -41.67 -21.05 12.74
CA GLU A 399 -42.88 -21.54 12.07
C GLU A 399 -43.09 -23.07 12.19
N GLU A 400 -42.18 -23.79 12.88
CA GLU A 400 -42.38 -25.18 13.38
C GLU A 400 -42.87 -25.18 14.84
#